data_AF-A0AAE1ULD8-F1
#
_entry.id   AF-A0AAE1ULD8-F1
#
_cell.length_a   1.000
_cell.length_b   1.000
_cell.length_c   1.000
_cell.angle_alpha   90.00
_cell.angle_beta   90.00
_cell.angle_gamma   90.00
#
_symmetry.space_group_name_H-M   'P 1'
#
loop_
_entity.id
_entity.type
_entity.pdbx_description
1 polymer ?
#
loop_
_entity_poly.entity_id
_entity_poly.type
_entity_poly.pdbx_seq_one_letter_code
_entity_poly.pdbx_strand_id
1 'polypeptide(L)'
;MVAGIEIRLLHILAEALNFHLTIMNPSDGRKWGQPMENGTWTGMTGDLTRRKAHMAVANYFIHIHILEVVDMTVAYDMEFGCFITPLPEPLPQWVALIYPFSLPVWLVTLLLLGVGTVLLHITSLLSHHIIPSQDNTASASSPSLTHNVFYATGIFFGVGMPWLIQDLLRINKHGAKSTSDINLNKRYEVLRVGNADRLIRKRKDPNENEFKFVASLEEVYVTSQI
;
A
#
# COMPACT_ATOMS: atom_id res chain seq x y z
N MET A 1 -28.80 28.06 18.82
CA MET A 1 -27.63 28.84 18.39
C MET A 1 -27.13 28.19 17.12
N VAL A 2 -27.13 28.91 15.99
CA VAL A 2 -26.64 28.37 14.72
C VAL A 2 -25.11 28.46 14.76
N ALA A 3 -24.40 27.37 14.48
CA ALA A 3 -22.95 27.30 14.55
C ALA A 3 -22.40 26.66 13.28
N GLY A 4 -21.23 27.13 12.83
CA GLY A 4 -20.58 26.67 11.60
C GLY A 4 -19.35 27.52 11.28
N ILE A 5 -18.53 27.07 10.34
CA ILE A 5 -17.32 27.78 9.93
C ILE A 5 -17.65 29.15 9.32
N GLU A 6 -18.68 29.21 8.48
CA GLU A 6 -19.16 30.42 7.81
C GLU A 6 -19.72 31.45 8.80
N ILE A 7 -20.40 30.99 9.85
CA ILE A 7 -20.95 31.87 10.89
C ILE A 7 -19.83 32.50 11.71
N ARG A 8 -18.77 31.74 12.00
CA ARG A 8 -17.57 32.28 12.66
C ARG A 8 -16.88 33.30 11.77
N LEU A 9 -16.76 33.02 10.47
CA LEU A 9 -16.21 33.96 9.50
C LEU A 9 -17.02 35.27 9.48
N LEU A 10 -18.35 35.19 9.47
CA LEU A 10 -19.24 36.36 9.52
C LEU A 10 -19.07 37.20 10.79
N HIS A 11 -18.90 36.56 11.95
CA HIS A 11 -18.64 37.28 13.20
C HIS A 11 -17.28 38.00 13.16
N ILE A 12 -16.23 37.35 12.64
CA ILE A 12 -14.91 37.98 12.48
C ILE A 12 -15.00 39.19 11.53
N LEU A 13 -15.74 39.05 10.42
CA LEU A 13 -15.98 40.16 9.49
C LEU A 13 -16.77 41.30 10.13
N ALA A 14 -17.79 40.97 10.94
CA ALA A 14 -18.60 41.94 11.67
C ALA A 14 -17.75 42.76 12.66
N GLU A 15 -16.84 42.10 13.37
CA GLU A 15 -15.89 42.76 14.28
C GLU A 15 -14.87 43.61 13.53
N ALA A 16 -14.29 43.10 12.43
CA ALA A 16 -13.27 43.79 11.66
C ALA A 16 -13.81 45.02 10.91
N LEU A 17 -15.04 44.95 10.40
CA LEU A 17 -15.68 45.99 9.60
C LEU A 17 -16.71 46.82 10.39
N ASN A 18 -16.90 46.50 11.67
CA ASN A 18 -17.79 47.20 12.61
C ASN A 18 -19.27 47.30 12.11
N PHE A 19 -19.87 46.16 11.75
CA PHE A 19 -21.29 46.07 11.41
C PHE A 19 -22.06 45.10 12.30
N HIS A 20 -23.38 45.28 12.40
CA HIS A 20 -24.25 44.37 13.14
C HIS A 20 -24.70 43.20 12.27
N LEU A 21 -24.49 41.97 12.76
CA LEU A 21 -24.87 40.75 12.05
C LEU A 21 -26.28 40.29 12.44
N THR A 22 -27.17 40.15 11.46
CA THR A 22 -28.49 39.50 11.62
C THR A 22 -28.59 38.34 10.65
N ILE A 23 -28.60 37.11 11.15
CA ILE A 23 -28.67 35.91 10.34
C ILE A 23 -30.13 35.52 10.13
N MET A 24 -30.52 35.29 8.88
CA MET A 24 -31.84 34.80 8.52
C MET A 24 -31.76 33.71 7.47
N ASN A 25 -32.74 32.80 7.46
CA ASN A 25 -32.88 31.80 6.41
C ASN A 25 -33.63 32.40 5.21
N PRO A 26 -33.51 31.81 4.01
CA PRO A 26 -34.28 32.23 2.85
C PRO A 26 -35.78 32.26 3.11
N SER A 27 -36.43 33.34 2.69
CA SER A 27 -37.84 33.63 2.98
C SER A 27 -38.82 32.64 2.36
N ASP A 28 -38.41 31.94 1.29
CA ASP A 28 -39.18 30.89 0.62
C ASP A 28 -38.87 29.47 1.13
N GLY A 29 -38.00 29.34 2.15
CA GLY A 29 -37.56 28.06 2.71
C GLY A 29 -36.69 27.21 1.77
N ARG A 30 -36.30 27.74 0.61
CA ARG A 30 -35.41 27.05 -0.34
C ARG A 30 -33.93 27.31 0.04
N LYS A 31 -33.01 26.69 -0.70
CA LYS A 31 -31.56 26.73 -0.42
C LYS A 31 -30.86 27.86 -1.19
N TRP A 32 -29.92 27.52 -2.06
CA TRP A 32 -29.08 28.47 -2.82
C TRP A 32 -29.90 29.39 -3.72
N GLY A 33 -30.69 28.79 -4.60
CA GLY A 33 -31.56 29.51 -5.52
C GLY A 33 -31.49 28.93 -6.91
N GLN A 34 -32.61 28.99 -7.61
CA GLN A 34 -32.75 28.54 -8.99
C GLN A 34 -33.52 29.58 -9.79
N PRO A 35 -33.16 29.77 -11.07
CA PRO A 35 -33.94 30.60 -11.97
C PRO A 35 -35.31 29.97 -12.19
N MET A 36 -36.35 30.80 -12.18
CA MET A 36 -37.71 30.41 -12.51
C MET A 36 -38.07 30.89 -13.91
N GLU A 37 -39.06 30.26 -14.54
CA GLU A 37 -39.54 30.60 -15.88
C GLU A 37 -40.03 32.05 -16.00
N ASN A 38 -40.50 32.62 -14.89
CA ASN A 38 -40.95 34.01 -14.82
C ASN A 38 -39.80 35.04 -14.72
N GLY A 39 -38.54 34.61 -14.87
CA GLY A 39 -37.34 35.45 -14.78
C GLY A 39 -36.93 35.81 -13.35
N THR A 40 -37.65 35.34 -12.34
CA THR A 40 -37.31 35.56 -10.93
C THR A 40 -36.46 34.41 -10.38
N TRP A 41 -35.88 34.63 -9.20
CA TRP A 41 -35.05 33.65 -8.52
C TRP A 41 -35.64 33.22 -7.19
N THR A 42 -35.34 31.98 -6.82
CA THR A 42 -35.70 31.40 -5.51
C THR A 42 -34.52 31.36 -4.56
N GLY A 43 -34.74 30.92 -3.32
CA GLY A 43 -33.71 30.76 -2.30
C GLY A 43 -32.98 32.05 -1.95
N MET A 44 -31.71 31.92 -1.55
CA MET A 44 -30.85 33.05 -1.22
C MET A 44 -30.68 34.02 -2.38
N THR A 45 -30.50 33.54 -3.62
CA THR A 45 -30.39 34.43 -4.80
C THR A 45 -31.65 35.28 -4.99
N GLY A 46 -32.82 34.68 -4.78
CA GLY A 46 -34.09 35.39 -4.84
C GLY A 46 -34.20 36.50 -3.81
N ASP A 47 -33.72 36.26 -2.59
CA ASP A 47 -33.78 37.25 -1.52
C ASP A 47 -32.75 38.37 -1.68
N LEU A 48 -31.59 38.08 -2.28
CA LEU A 48 -30.62 39.10 -2.68
C LEU A 48 -31.17 39.99 -3.80
N THR A 49 -31.70 39.39 -4.88
CA THR A 49 -32.24 40.14 -6.03
C THR A 49 -33.43 41.01 -5.64
N ARG A 50 -34.27 40.56 -4.69
CA ARG A 50 -35.39 41.34 -4.11
C ARG A 50 -34.98 42.27 -2.97
N ARG A 51 -33.69 42.39 -2.65
CA ARG A 51 -33.14 43.22 -1.55
C ARG A 51 -33.75 42.93 -0.17
N LYS A 52 -34.15 41.68 0.08
CA LYS A 52 -34.53 41.21 1.41
C LYS A 52 -33.32 40.89 2.29
N ALA A 53 -32.20 40.55 1.66
CA ALA A 53 -30.89 40.33 2.30
C ALA A 53 -29.85 41.26 1.66
N HIS A 54 -28.84 41.67 2.43
CA HIS A 54 -27.71 42.46 1.91
C HIS A 54 -26.54 41.57 1.44
N MET A 55 -26.39 40.39 2.03
CA MET A 55 -25.34 39.44 1.72
C MET A 55 -25.86 38.01 1.97
N ALA A 56 -25.46 37.07 1.13
CA ALA A 56 -25.69 35.64 1.35
C ALA A 56 -24.36 34.93 1.56
N VAL A 57 -24.30 34.07 2.56
CA VAL A 57 -23.12 33.23 2.85
C VAL A 57 -23.60 31.81 3.01
N ALA A 58 -22.99 30.92 2.23
CA ALA A 58 -23.17 29.48 2.22
C ALA A 58 -22.04 28.86 1.39
N ASN A 59 -22.01 27.53 1.30
CA ASN A 59 -21.20 26.82 0.30
C ASN A 59 -21.83 27.06 -1.08
N TYR A 60 -21.58 28.24 -1.62
CA TYR A 60 -22.25 28.81 -2.77
C TYR A 60 -21.31 28.79 -3.96
N PHE A 61 -21.60 27.92 -4.92
CA PHE A 61 -20.76 27.76 -6.09
C PHE A 61 -20.86 28.95 -7.03
N ILE A 62 -19.70 29.37 -7.55
CA ILE A 62 -19.60 30.39 -8.58
C ILE A 62 -20.07 29.76 -9.89
N HIS A 63 -21.27 30.12 -10.33
CA HIS A 63 -21.84 29.71 -11.61
C HIS A 63 -22.18 30.92 -12.48
N ILE A 64 -21.99 30.79 -13.79
CA ILE A 64 -22.18 31.89 -14.75
C ILE A 64 -23.58 32.52 -14.67
N HIS A 65 -24.63 31.70 -14.63
CA HIS A 65 -26.03 32.16 -14.54
C HIS A 65 -26.33 32.93 -13.26
N ILE A 66 -25.57 32.71 -12.17
CA ILE A 66 -25.76 33.45 -10.92
C ILE A 66 -25.00 34.78 -10.98
N LEU A 67 -23.81 34.80 -11.58
CA LEU A 67 -23.04 36.02 -11.81
C LEU A 67 -23.78 37.04 -12.69
N GLU A 68 -24.74 36.60 -13.51
CA GLU A 68 -25.60 37.50 -14.29
C GLU A 68 -26.56 38.33 -13.42
N VAL A 69 -26.84 37.90 -12.18
CA VAL A 69 -27.84 38.54 -11.30
C VAL A 69 -27.31 38.98 -9.94
N VAL A 70 -26.17 38.45 -9.50
CA VAL A 70 -25.54 38.74 -8.22
C VAL A 70 -24.02 38.78 -8.38
N ASP A 71 -23.40 39.83 -7.85
CA ASP A 71 -21.94 39.92 -7.76
C ASP A 71 -21.42 39.03 -6.62
N MET A 72 -20.34 38.29 -6.91
CA MET A 72 -19.67 37.42 -5.92
C MET A 72 -18.29 37.96 -5.57
N THR A 73 -17.84 37.70 -4.34
CA THR A 73 -16.47 37.97 -3.91
C THR A 73 -15.49 36.98 -4.54
N VAL A 74 -14.20 37.18 -4.30
CA VAL A 74 -13.20 36.14 -4.53
C VAL A 74 -13.57 34.89 -3.72
N ALA A 75 -13.39 33.71 -4.31
CA ALA A 75 -13.64 32.44 -3.65
C ALA A 75 -12.73 32.30 -2.41
N TYR A 76 -13.34 32.01 -1.26
CA TYR A 76 -12.61 31.77 -0.02
C TYR A 76 -12.19 30.30 0.16
N ASP A 77 -12.78 29.39 -0.63
CA ASP A 77 -12.50 27.96 -0.64
C ASP A 77 -12.59 27.40 -2.06
N MET A 78 -11.89 26.29 -2.32
CA MET A 78 -11.93 25.54 -3.57
C MET A 78 -12.26 24.07 -3.28
N GLU A 79 -13.47 23.66 -3.62
CA GLU A 79 -13.94 22.28 -3.49
C GLU A 79 -14.00 21.57 -4.85
N PHE A 80 -13.76 20.26 -4.85
CA PHE A 80 -13.94 19.41 -6.02
C PHE A 80 -15.14 18.48 -5.82
N GLY A 81 -15.96 18.34 -6.86
CA GLY A 81 -17.03 17.35 -6.86
C GLY A 81 -16.46 15.94 -6.93
N CYS A 82 -16.64 15.16 -5.85
CA CYS A 82 -16.22 13.77 -5.79
C CYS A 82 -17.42 12.84 -5.69
N PHE A 83 -17.33 11.67 -6.32
CA PHE A 83 -18.27 10.59 -6.10
C PHE A 83 -17.85 9.81 -4.85
N ILE A 84 -18.79 9.61 -3.93
CA ILE A 84 -18.61 8.75 -2.78
C ILE A 84 -19.18 7.38 -3.14
N THR A 85 -18.33 6.36 -3.18
CA THR A 85 -18.73 4.97 -3.37
C THR A 85 -18.40 4.16 -2.12
N PRO A 86 -19.17 3.09 -1.83
CA PRO A 86 -18.80 2.17 -0.76
C PRO A 86 -17.44 1.53 -1.07
N LEU A 87 -16.61 1.36 -0.04
CA LEU A 87 -15.34 0.65 -0.16
C LEU A 87 -15.62 -0.80 -0.60
N PRO A 88 -14.94 -1.32 -1.65
CA PRO A 88 -15.10 -2.72 -2.03
C PRO A 88 -14.62 -3.64 -0.90
N GLU A 89 -15.29 -4.77 -0.72
CA GLU A 89 -14.84 -5.79 0.22
C GLU A 89 -13.43 -6.27 -0.16
N PRO A 90 -12.57 -6.54 0.83
CA PRO A 90 -11.24 -7.05 0.55
C PRO A 90 -11.33 -8.42 -0.13
N LEU A 91 -10.47 -8.65 -1.11
CA LEU A 91 -10.34 -9.96 -1.75
C LEU A 91 -9.99 -11.03 -0.70
N PRO A 92 -10.48 -12.27 -0.84
CA PRO A 92 -10.08 -13.38 0.02
C PRO A 92 -8.55 -13.56 0.01
N GLN A 93 -7.95 -13.79 1.18
CA GLN A 93 -6.48 -13.86 1.34
C GLN A 93 -5.81 -14.92 0.44
N TRP A 94 -6.49 -16.03 0.12
CA TRP A 94 -5.93 -17.07 -0.75
C TRP A 94 -5.74 -16.58 -2.20
N VAL A 95 -6.51 -15.59 -2.65
CA VAL A 95 -6.36 -15.00 -3.99
C VAL A 95 -4.99 -14.34 -4.11
N ALA A 96 -4.45 -13.80 -3.01
CA ALA A 96 -3.11 -13.21 -3.00
C ALA A 96 -1.99 -14.19 -3.38
N LEU A 97 -2.21 -15.51 -3.25
CA LEU A 97 -1.24 -16.53 -3.67
C LEU A 97 -1.18 -16.70 -5.19
N ILE A 98 -2.30 -16.48 -5.89
CA ILE A 98 -2.43 -16.70 -7.34
C ILE A 98 -2.29 -15.38 -8.11
N TYR A 99 -2.67 -14.26 -7.49
CA TYR A 99 -2.64 -12.90 -8.05
C TYR A 99 -1.29 -12.42 -8.62
N PRO A 100 -0.11 -12.75 -8.08
CA PRO A 100 1.15 -12.19 -8.58
C PRO A 100 1.53 -12.64 -9.99
N PHE A 101 0.98 -13.77 -10.47
CA PHE A 101 1.28 -14.29 -11.80
C PHE A 101 0.02 -14.42 -12.65
N SER A 102 0.15 -14.09 -13.94
CA SER A 102 -0.94 -14.26 -14.90
C SER A 102 -1.17 -15.75 -15.21
N LEU A 103 -2.38 -16.09 -15.67
CA LEU A 103 -2.73 -17.47 -16.07
C LEU A 103 -1.71 -18.10 -17.05
N PRO A 104 -1.20 -17.40 -18.09
CA PRO A 104 -0.18 -17.96 -18.97
C PRO A 104 1.11 -18.35 -18.23
N VAL A 105 1.53 -17.56 -17.24
CA VAL A 105 2.74 -17.85 -16.45
C VAL A 105 2.54 -19.12 -15.64
N TRP A 106 1.42 -19.27 -14.94
CA TRP A 106 1.09 -20.50 -14.22
C TRP A 106 1.09 -21.74 -15.11
N LEU A 107 0.50 -21.65 -16.31
CA LEU A 107 0.48 -22.75 -17.27
C LEU A 107 1.89 -23.14 -17.74
N VAL A 108 2.72 -22.14 -18.09
CA VAL A 108 4.11 -22.37 -18.49
C VAL A 108 4.92 -22.97 -17.34
N THR A 109 4.71 -22.50 -16.10
CA THR A 109 5.37 -23.04 -14.92
C THR A 109 5.03 -24.52 -14.69
N LEU A 110 3.75 -24.89 -14.78
CA LEU A 110 3.32 -26.30 -14.66
C LEU A 110 3.87 -27.16 -15.80
N LEU A 111 3.90 -26.64 -17.03
CA LEU A 111 4.48 -27.31 -18.18
C LEU A 111 5.98 -27.56 -17.98
N LEU A 112 6.74 -26.55 -17.54
CA LEU A 112 8.18 -26.67 -17.29
C LEU A 112 8.49 -27.66 -16.18
N LEU A 113 7.66 -27.71 -15.13
CA LEU A 113 7.78 -28.69 -14.06
C LEU A 113 7.60 -30.11 -14.62
N GLY A 114 6.58 -30.34 -15.45
CA GLY A 114 6.37 -31.61 -16.14
C GLY A 114 7.55 -32.00 -17.03
N VAL A 115 7.99 -31.12 -17.92
CA VAL A 115 9.14 -31.37 -18.81
C VAL A 115 10.41 -31.67 -18.01
N GLY A 116 10.67 -30.92 -16.94
CA GLY A 116 11.80 -31.14 -16.04
C GLY A 116 11.77 -32.53 -15.39
N THR A 117 10.61 -32.99 -14.91
CA THR A 117 10.47 -34.34 -14.33
C THR A 117 10.79 -35.45 -15.34
N VAL A 118 10.35 -35.29 -16.60
CA VAL A 118 10.61 -36.27 -17.66
C VAL A 118 12.09 -36.33 -18.01
N LEU A 119 12.75 -35.17 -18.16
CA LEU A 119 14.19 -35.10 -18.41
C LEU A 119 15.01 -35.72 -17.26
N LEU A 120 14.63 -35.43 -16.01
CA LEU A 120 15.24 -36.06 -14.83
C LEU A 120 15.04 -37.57 -14.83
N HIS A 121 13.87 -38.06 -15.23
CA HIS A 121 13.64 -39.50 -15.33
C HIS A 121 14.51 -40.15 -16.41
N ILE A 122 14.60 -39.56 -17.60
CA ILE A 122 15.45 -40.05 -18.69
C ILE A 122 16.93 -40.08 -18.26
N THR A 123 17.42 -39.01 -17.63
CA THR A 123 18.81 -38.96 -17.14
C THR A 123 19.08 -39.98 -16.04
N SER A 124 18.11 -40.24 -15.14
CA SER A 124 18.24 -41.29 -14.13
C SER A 124 18.34 -42.70 -14.74
N LEU A 125 17.60 -42.96 -15.83
CA LEU A 125 17.66 -44.23 -16.55
C LEU A 125 18.98 -44.39 -17.30
N LEU A 126 19.44 -43.34 -17.98
CA LEU A 126 20.72 -43.33 -18.68
C LEU A 126 21.90 -43.49 -17.72
N SER A 127 21.86 -42.81 -16.58
CA SER A 127 22.89 -42.92 -15.53
C SER A 127 23.02 -44.34 -15.01
N HIS A 128 21.90 -45.02 -14.75
CA HIS A 128 21.91 -46.41 -14.34
C HIS A 128 22.43 -47.36 -15.43
N HIS A 129 22.26 -47.02 -16.71
CA HIS A 129 22.75 -47.86 -17.81
C HIS A 129 24.24 -47.64 -18.14
N ILE A 130 24.75 -46.42 -17.93
CA ILE A 130 26.13 -46.03 -18.27
C ILE A 130 27.12 -46.33 -17.12
N ILE A 131 26.67 -46.32 -15.86
CA ILE A 131 27.53 -46.54 -14.70
C ILE A 131 27.44 -48.02 -14.30
N PRO A 132 28.44 -48.87 -14.62
CA PRO A 132 28.51 -50.21 -14.06
C PRO A 132 28.70 -50.11 -12.54
N SER A 133 27.90 -50.85 -11.78
CA SER A 133 27.86 -50.85 -10.32
C SER A 133 29.21 -51.25 -9.73
N GLN A 134 29.99 -50.27 -9.27
CA GLN A 134 31.13 -50.49 -8.40
C GLN A 134 30.90 -49.72 -7.10
N ASP A 135 30.00 -50.25 -6.25
CA ASP A 135 30.06 -50.01 -4.81
C ASP A 135 29.24 -51.05 -4.04
N ASN A 136 29.95 -51.84 -3.23
CA ASN A 136 29.40 -52.76 -2.23
C ASN A 136 29.07 -52.01 -0.94
N THR A 137 28.20 -51.01 -0.95
CA THR A 137 27.54 -50.51 0.27
C THR A 137 26.23 -49.80 -0.09
N ALA A 138 25.13 -50.27 0.51
CA ALA A 138 23.77 -49.71 0.48
C ALA A 138 23.04 -49.70 -0.87
N SER A 139 22.26 -50.76 -1.11
CA SER A 139 21.02 -50.82 -1.91
C SER A 139 20.75 -49.62 -2.82
N ALA A 140 21.32 -49.65 -4.04
CA ALA A 140 20.89 -48.79 -5.14
C ALA A 140 19.43 -49.12 -5.48
N SER A 141 18.49 -48.33 -4.96
CA SER A 141 17.08 -48.42 -5.33
C SER A 141 16.95 -48.14 -6.83
N SER A 142 16.27 -49.01 -7.57
CA SER A 142 15.92 -48.79 -8.96
C SER A 142 15.23 -47.41 -9.14
N PRO A 143 15.44 -46.73 -10.30
CA PRO A 143 14.91 -45.39 -10.52
C PRO A 143 13.38 -45.41 -10.55
N SER A 144 12.75 -45.20 -9.40
CA SER A 144 11.29 -45.10 -9.31
C SER A 144 10.81 -43.75 -9.80
N LEU A 145 9.79 -43.76 -10.65
CA LEU A 145 9.14 -42.55 -11.15
C LEU A 145 8.63 -41.67 -10.01
N THR A 146 8.14 -42.27 -8.92
CA THR A 146 7.65 -41.54 -7.75
C THR A 146 8.75 -40.69 -7.11
N HIS A 147 9.96 -41.25 -6.97
CA HIS A 147 11.09 -40.52 -6.39
C HIS A 147 11.49 -39.31 -7.23
N ASN A 148 11.50 -39.44 -8.56
CA ASN A 148 11.85 -38.32 -9.44
C ASN A 148 10.80 -37.21 -9.44
N VAL A 149 9.51 -37.55 -9.31
CA VAL A 149 8.42 -36.57 -9.18
C VAL A 149 8.49 -35.84 -7.84
N PHE A 150 8.69 -36.54 -6.73
CA PHE A 150 8.88 -35.91 -5.41
C PHE A 150 10.13 -35.03 -5.37
N TYR A 151 11.20 -35.46 -6.03
CA TYR A 151 12.42 -34.67 -6.15
C TYR A 151 12.21 -33.36 -6.91
N ALA A 152 11.57 -33.42 -8.10
CA ALA A 152 11.33 -32.24 -8.92
C ALA A 152 10.34 -31.25 -8.26
N THR A 153 9.30 -31.77 -7.62
CA THR A 153 8.33 -30.94 -6.87
C THR A 153 8.98 -30.29 -5.64
N GLY A 154 9.84 -31.01 -4.91
CA GLY A 154 10.59 -30.47 -3.79
C GLY A 154 11.54 -29.33 -4.18
N ILE A 155 12.24 -29.46 -5.31
CA ILE A 155 13.08 -28.38 -5.86
C ILE A 155 12.24 -27.14 -6.20
N PHE A 156 11.09 -27.33 -6.85
CA PHE A 156 10.24 -26.23 -7.28
C PHE A 156 9.67 -25.43 -6.10
N PHE A 157 9.19 -26.11 -5.05
CA PHE A 157 8.65 -25.46 -3.86
C PHE A 157 9.74 -25.04 -2.85
N GLY A 158 11.01 -25.34 -3.11
CA GLY A 158 12.10 -25.13 -2.16
C GLY A 158 11.95 -25.98 -0.88
N VAL A 159 11.12 -27.02 -0.92
CA VAL A 159 10.85 -27.92 0.21
C VAL A 159 11.63 -29.21 -0.03
N GLY A 160 12.75 -29.36 0.68
CA GLY A 160 13.47 -30.62 0.78
C GLY A 160 14.69 -30.71 -0.11
N MET A 161 15.85 -30.34 0.46
CA MET A 161 17.14 -30.93 0.10
C MET A 161 18.14 -30.84 1.28
N PRO A 162 17.86 -31.41 2.47
CA PRO A 162 18.84 -31.39 3.56
C PRO A 162 20.17 -32.03 3.15
N TRP A 163 20.15 -33.09 2.34
CA TRP A 163 21.37 -33.80 1.95
C TRP A 163 22.19 -33.10 0.86
N LEU A 164 21.59 -32.47 -0.17
CA LEU A 164 22.36 -31.64 -1.13
C LEU A 164 22.89 -30.36 -0.48
N ILE A 165 22.14 -29.76 0.45
CA ILE A 165 22.64 -28.62 1.22
C ILE A 165 23.75 -29.09 2.16
N GLN A 166 23.67 -30.28 2.75
CA GLN A 166 24.75 -30.85 3.57
C GLN A 166 25.99 -31.25 2.74
N ASP A 167 25.84 -31.66 1.48
CA ASP A 167 26.96 -31.95 0.58
C ASP A 167 27.55 -30.68 -0.06
N LEU A 168 26.74 -29.65 -0.36
CA LEU A 168 27.21 -28.33 -0.78
C LEU A 168 27.79 -27.50 0.38
N LEU A 169 27.30 -27.70 1.60
CA LEU A 169 27.81 -27.10 2.85
C LEU A 169 28.78 -28.01 3.60
N ARG A 170 29.22 -29.13 3.02
CA ARG A 170 30.47 -29.82 3.40
C ARG A 170 31.70 -28.99 2.98
N ILE A 171 31.60 -27.68 3.18
CA ILE A 171 32.69 -26.81 3.56
C ILE A 171 33.26 -27.43 4.83
N ASN A 172 34.40 -28.09 4.64
CA ASN A 172 35.44 -28.46 5.57
C ASN A 172 35.25 -27.96 7.01
N LYS A 173 35.54 -28.82 7.99
CA LYS A 173 35.52 -28.64 9.47
C LYS A 173 36.28 -27.41 10.00
N HIS A 174 36.80 -26.56 9.13
CA HIS A 174 37.59 -25.35 9.37
C HIS A 174 36.94 -24.05 8.83
N GLY A 175 35.65 -24.07 8.47
CA GLY A 175 34.87 -22.86 8.17
C GLY A 175 35.04 -22.30 6.75
N ALA A 176 34.19 -21.32 6.42
CA ALA A 176 34.13 -20.69 5.11
C ALA A 176 35.42 -19.94 4.78
N LYS A 177 36.08 -20.33 3.68
CA LYS A 177 37.23 -19.64 3.07
C LYS A 177 36.84 -18.83 1.83
N SER A 178 35.57 -18.43 1.68
CA SER A 178 35.12 -17.70 0.47
C SER A 178 35.38 -16.19 0.59
N THR A 179 36.07 -15.63 -0.40
CA THR A 179 36.38 -14.20 -0.55
C THR A 179 35.17 -13.29 -0.78
N SER A 180 33.96 -13.85 -0.91
CA SER A 180 32.70 -13.10 -0.99
C SER A 180 32.21 -12.53 0.36
N ASP A 181 32.80 -12.96 1.48
CA ASP A 181 32.34 -12.61 2.84
C ASP A 181 33.02 -11.38 3.45
N ILE A 182 33.91 -10.70 2.72
CA ILE A 182 34.59 -9.46 3.17
C ILE A 182 33.58 -8.38 3.62
N ASN A 183 32.35 -8.40 3.09
CA ASN A 183 31.29 -7.47 3.45
C ASN A 183 30.60 -7.77 4.79
N LEU A 184 30.75 -8.96 5.37
CA LEU A 184 30.13 -9.31 6.65
C LEU A 184 30.88 -8.69 7.83
N ASN A 185 32.22 -8.74 7.83
CA ASN A 185 33.05 -8.12 8.89
C ASN A 185 32.96 -6.58 8.93
N LYS A 186 32.61 -5.96 7.79
CA LYS A 186 32.31 -4.52 7.71
C LYS A 186 30.93 -4.18 8.27
N ARG A 187 29.96 -5.10 8.17
CA ARG A 187 28.54 -4.84 8.47
C ARG A 187 28.07 -5.37 9.81
N TYR A 188 28.77 -6.34 10.40
CA TYR A 188 28.36 -7.00 11.62
C TYR A 188 29.54 -7.16 12.60
N GLU A 189 29.23 -7.16 13.89
CA GLU A 189 30.12 -7.46 15.00
C GLU A 189 29.50 -8.57 15.86
N VAL A 190 30.33 -9.32 16.57
CA VAL A 190 29.88 -10.40 17.45
C VAL A 190 29.72 -9.83 18.85
N LEU A 191 28.50 -9.84 19.37
CA LEU A 191 28.22 -9.55 20.77
C LEU A 191 28.05 -10.87 21.53
N ARG A 192 28.82 -11.02 22.59
CA ARG A 192 28.75 -12.18 23.47
C ARG A 192 27.71 -11.93 24.55
N VAL A 193 26.62 -12.70 24.55
CA VAL A 193 25.56 -12.60 25.55
C VAL A 193 25.51 -13.92 26.32
N GLY A 194 26.10 -13.92 27.52
CA GLY A 194 26.28 -15.13 28.31
C GLY A 194 27.19 -16.14 27.59
N ASN A 195 26.70 -17.37 27.40
CA ASN A 195 27.42 -18.43 26.68
C ASN A 195 27.14 -18.49 25.17
N ALA A 196 26.38 -17.53 24.63
CA ALA A 196 26.02 -17.51 23.21
C ALA A 196 26.61 -16.27 22.50
N ASP A 197 27.22 -16.51 21.35
CA ASP A 197 27.68 -15.45 20.46
C ASP A 197 26.56 -15.08 19.49
N ARG A 198 26.19 -13.80 19.42
CA ARG A 198 25.17 -13.28 18.49
C ARG A 198 25.77 -12.22 17.59
N LEU A 199 25.43 -12.27 16.31
CA LEU A 199 25.83 -11.25 15.34
C LEU A 199 24.90 -10.04 15.44
N ILE A 200 25.48 -8.85 15.59
CA ILE A 200 24.78 -7.57 15.62
C ILE A 200 25.32 -6.70 14.49
N ARG A 201 24.45 -5.92 13.85
CA ARG A 201 24.85 -5.02 12.76
C ARG A 201 25.64 -3.82 13.29
N LYS A 202 26.81 -3.54 12.72
CA LYS A 202 27.63 -2.36 13.05
C LYS A 202 26.88 -1.07 12.70
N ARG A 203 26.91 -0.11 13.62
CA ARG A 203 26.33 1.24 13.45
C ARG A 203 27.16 2.04 12.44
N LYS A 204 26.51 2.85 11.59
CA LYS A 204 27.16 3.62 10.51
C LYS A 204 27.94 4.83 11.02
N ASP A 205 27.52 5.42 12.15
CA ASP A 205 28.21 6.52 12.83
C ASP A 205 28.19 6.33 14.36
N PRO A 206 29.34 6.42 15.06
CA PRO A 206 29.43 6.18 16.51
C PRO A 206 28.96 7.37 17.38
N ASN A 207 28.83 8.58 16.83
CA ASN A 207 28.46 9.80 17.57
C ASN A 207 26.99 10.24 17.40
N GLU A 208 26.19 9.52 16.62
CA GLU A 208 24.79 9.88 16.39
C GLU A 208 23.91 9.24 17.49
N ASN A 209 23.55 10.02 18.51
CA ASN A 209 22.65 9.59 19.60
C ASN A 209 21.15 9.67 19.23
N GLU A 210 20.81 9.99 17.98
CA GLU A 210 19.44 10.27 17.57
C GLU A 210 18.87 9.15 16.70
N PHE A 211 17.71 8.60 17.09
CA PHE A 211 16.94 7.69 16.26
C PHE A 211 16.09 8.50 15.29
N LYS A 212 16.53 8.60 14.03
CA LYS A 212 15.77 9.29 12.98
C LYS A 212 14.68 8.37 12.45
N PHE A 213 13.44 8.71 12.77
CA PHE A 213 12.25 8.14 12.14
C PHE A 213 11.79 9.11 11.04
N VAL A 214 11.54 8.58 9.85
CA VAL A 214 10.90 9.32 8.75
C VAL A 214 9.45 8.87 8.70
N ALA A 215 8.53 9.79 8.96
CA ALA A 215 7.09 9.59 8.79
C ALA A 215 6.58 10.63 7.77
N SER A 216 5.67 10.21 6.89
CA SER A 216 5.00 11.12 5.94
C SER A 216 4.12 12.08 6.73
N LEU A 217 4.23 13.38 6.46
CA LEU A 217 3.45 14.44 7.13
C LEU A 217 1.92 14.32 6.93
N GLU A 218 1.47 13.41 6.06
CA GLU A 218 0.04 13.12 5.82
C GLU A 218 -0.60 12.23 6.90
N GLU A 219 0.17 11.61 7.80
CA GLU A 219 -0.36 10.71 8.85
C GLU A 219 -0.32 11.29 10.28
N VAL A 220 0.18 12.52 10.46
CA VAL A 220 0.21 13.17 11.79
C VAL A 220 -1.04 14.05 11.98
N TYR A 221 -2.17 13.41 12.26
CA TYR A 221 -3.32 14.11 12.84
C TYR A 221 -3.05 14.37 14.32
N VAL A 222 -2.79 15.63 14.68
CA VAL A 222 -2.84 16.06 16.09
C VAL A 222 -4.30 15.95 16.54
N THR A 223 -4.63 14.83 17.18
CA THR A 223 -5.97 14.57 17.72
C THR A 223 -6.04 15.08 19.16
N SER A 224 -6.72 16.21 19.37
CA SER A 224 -7.40 16.67 20.61
C SER A 224 -6.49 16.93 21.84
N GLN A 225 -6.81 17.82 22.78
CA GLN A 225 -8.06 17.99 23.54
C GLN A 225 -8.18 19.48 23.96
N ILE A 226 -9.34 20.13 23.87
CA ILE A 226 -10.41 20.20 24.89
C ILE A 226 -9.89 20.69 26.25
#